data_AF-W6QFF2-F1
#
_entry.id   AF-W6QFF2-F1
#
_cell.length_a   1.000
_cell.length_b   1.000
_cell.length_c   1.000
_cell.angle_alpha   90.00
_cell.angle_beta   90.00
_cell.angle_gamma   90.00
#
_symmetry.space_group_name_H-M   'P 1'
#
loop_
_entity.id
_entity.type
_entity.pdbx_description
1 polymer ?
#
loop_
_entity_poly.entity_id
_entity_poly.type
_entity_poly.pdbx_seq_one_letter_code
_entity_poly.pdbx_strand_id
1 'polypeptide(L)'
;MEQTHEQFIHSTFDHLDTTAKEITAALTRGNCRHGFIGGYAVSLVGGMRMTDDVDILVDADPADVRNLLLQVPGFQLSQSNNLVFTRDQGTIRVEILRGGRNRPSRLPDASSVPLYHVSASDLPGRVGDVPNYSPYCAPLRSRAYKDQEMGVYC
;
A
#
# COMPACT_ATOMS: atom_id res chain seq x y z
N MET A 1 -4.11 -19.29 -25.50
CA MET A 1 -4.52 -17.87 -25.65
C MET A 1 -4.39 -17.23 -24.26
N GLU A 2 -3.17 -16.86 -23.87
CA GLU A 2 -2.84 -16.40 -22.51
C GLU A 2 -2.11 -15.04 -22.48
N GLN A 3 -1.96 -14.38 -23.64
CA GLN A 3 -1.18 -13.13 -23.77
C GLN A 3 -1.98 -11.85 -23.50
N THR A 4 -3.29 -11.93 -23.26
CA THR A 4 -4.16 -10.73 -23.18
C THR A 4 -4.26 -10.14 -21.77
N HIS A 5 -3.94 -10.89 -20.71
CA HIS A 5 -4.17 -10.44 -19.34
C HIS A 5 -3.04 -9.53 -18.80
N GLU A 6 -1.78 -9.80 -19.15
CA GLU A 6 -0.64 -9.00 -18.69
C GLU A 6 -0.59 -7.59 -19.29
N GLN A 7 -0.99 -7.44 -20.56
CA GLN A 7 -1.00 -6.15 -21.25
C GLN A 7 -2.10 -5.20 -20.73
N PHE A 8 -3.22 -5.75 -20.26
CA PHE A 8 -4.36 -4.97 -19.77
C PHE A 8 -4.11 -4.39 -18.37
N ILE A 9 -3.37 -5.11 -17.52
CA ILE A 9 -3.05 -4.68 -16.15
C ILE A 9 -2.04 -3.51 -16.16
N HIS A 10 -1.05 -3.53 -17.06
CA HIS A 10 -0.08 -2.43 -17.19
C HIS A 10 -0.78 -1.10 -17.48
N SER A 11 -1.69 -1.10 -18.46
CA SER A 11 -2.45 0.09 -18.88
C SER A 11 -3.24 0.77 -17.76
N THR A 12 -3.66 0.04 -16.71
CA THR A 12 -4.55 0.58 -15.69
C THR A 12 -3.79 1.29 -14.57
N PHE A 13 -2.56 0.84 -14.27
CA PHE A 13 -1.75 1.40 -13.18
C PHE A 13 -0.64 2.34 -13.67
N ASP A 14 -0.42 2.46 -14.99
CA ASP A 14 0.65 3.28 -15.57
C ASP A 14 0.72 4.71 -14.98
N HIS A 15 -0.42 5.36 -14.74
CA HIS A 15 -0.45 6.73 -14.20
C HIS A 15 -0.09 6.76 -12.72
N LEU A 16 -0.53 5.76 -11.95
CA LEU A 16 -0.18 5.61 -10.54
C LEU A 16 1.31 5.28 -10.38
N ASP A 17 1.83 4.37 -11.20
CA ASP A 17 3.24 3.99 -11.20
C ASP A 17 4.14 5.13 -11.63
N THR A 18 3.73 5.90 -12.64
CA THR A 18 4.44 7.12 -13.04
C THR A 18 4.45 8.15 -11.92
N THR A 19 3.30 8.38 -11.28
CA THR A 19 3.19 9.29 -10.13
C THR A 19 4.10 8.83 -8.99
N ALA A 20 4.06 7.55 -8.63
CA ALA A 20 4.87 6.96 -7.58
C ALA A 20 6.39 7.04 -7.88
N LYS A 21 6.79 6.85 -9.14
CA LYS A 21 8.18 7.03 -9.59
C LYS A 21 8.65 8.47 -9.39
N GLU A 22 7.86 9.45 -9.79
CA GLU A 22 8.21 10.87 -9.63
C GLU A 22 8.28 11.28 -8.16
N ILE A 23 7.33 10.82 -7.33
CA ILE A 23 7.37 11.00 -5.86
C ILE A 23 8.67 10.42 -5.30
N THR A 24 8.99 9.17 -5.65
CA THR A 24 10.18 8.46 -5.15
C THR A 24 11.45 9.21 -5.53
N ALA A 25 11.55 9.65 -6.79
CA ALA A 25 12.69 10.41 -7.28
C ALA A 25 12.85 11.75 -6.57
N ALA A 26 11.74 12.46 -6.31
CA ALA A 26 11.75 13.73 -5.58
C ALA A 26 12.21 13.55 -4.13
N LEU A 27 11.59 12.61 -3.40
CA LEU A 27 11.85 12.40 -1.98
C LEU A 27 13.23 11.80 -1.73
N THR A 28 13.72 10.94 -2.63
CA THR A 28 15.10 10.42 -2.56
C THR A 28 16.12 11.55 -2.73
N ARG A 29 15.91 12.47 -3.67
CA ARG A 29 16.76 13.67 -3.83
C ARG A 29 16.74 14.57 -2.61
N GLY A 30 15.58 14.66 -1.93
CA GLY A 30 15.42 15.38 -0.66
C GLY A 30 15.88 14.64 0.59
N ASN A 31 16.47 13.44 0.45
CA ASN A 31 16.81 12.55 1.57
C ASN A 31 15.64 12.30 2.55
N CYS A 32 14.42 12.24 2.03
CA CYS A 32 13.19 12.04 2.78
C CYS A 32 12.75 10.57 2.70
N ARG A 33 12.79 9.86 3.83
CA ARG A 33 12.26 8.51 3.93
C ARG A 33 10.75 8.53 3.77
N HIS A 34 10.23 7.61 2.96
CA HIS A 34 8.81 7.50 2.69
C HIS A 34 8.42 6.05 2.44
N GLY A 35 7.13 5.78 2.54
CA GLY A 35 6.52 4.51 2.15
C GLY A 35 5.14 4.76 1.57
N PHE A 36 4.77 3.98 0.55
CA PHE A 36 3.42 3.98 0.00
C PHE A 36 2.49 3.20 0.92
N ILE A 37 1.27 3.70 1.10
CA ILE A 37 0.20 3.01 1.80
C ILE A 37 -1.08 3.02 0.94
N GLY A 38 -2.20 2.56 1.51
CA GLY A 38 -3.50 2.69 0.85
C GLY A 38 -3.69 1.76 -0.35
N GLY A 39 -4.56 2.17 -1.28
CA GLY A 39 -4.95 1.36 -2.43
C GLY A 39 -3.78 1.00 -3.34
N TYR A 40 -2.88 1.96 -3.56
CA TYR A 40 -1.70 1.77 -4.39
C TYR A 40 -0.75 0.72 -3.79
N ALA A 41 -0.49 0.77 -2.48
CA ALA A 41 0.35 -0.24 -1.83
C ALA A 41 -0.26 -1.65 -1.91
N VAL A 42 -1.59 -1.76 -1.79
CA VAL A 42 -2.30 -3.05 -1.91
C VAL A 42 -2.26 -3.59 -3.34
N SER A 43 -2.30 -2.71 -4.36
CA SER A 43 -2.21 -3.15 -5.76
C SER A 43 -0.84 -3.75 -6.08
N LEU A 44 0.25 -3.22 -5.48
CA LEU A 44 1.61 -3.74 -5.64
C LEU A 44 1.79 -5.18 -5.13
N VAL A 45 1.02 -5.61 -4.11
CA VAL A 45 1.07 -6.99 -3.56
C VAL A 45 0.06 -7.95 -4.20
N GLY A 46 -0.50 -7.56 -5.36
CA GLY A 46 -1.40 -8.41 -6.15
C GLY A 46 -2.90 -8.19 -5.88
N GLY A 47 -3.30 -7.25 -5.01
CA GLY A 47 -4.72 -7.05 -4.66
C GLY A 47 -5.54 -6.24 -5.67
N MET A 48 -6.69 -6.78 -6.13
CA MET A 48 -7.92 -6.17 -6.71
C MET A 48 -8.10 -4.66 -6.92
N ARG A 49 -7.48 -3.83 -6.10
CA ARG A 49 -8.06 -2.56 -5.72
C ARG A 49 -7.70 -1.47 -6.72
N MET A 50 -8.71 -1.03 -7.48
CA MET A 50 -8.67 0.23 -8.21
C MET A 50 -8.60 1.38 -7.20
N THR A 51 -7.70 2.32 -7.44
CA THR A 51 -7.51 3.54 -6.64
C THR A 51 -7.14 4.64 -7.61
N ASP A 52 -7.59 5.86 -7.35
CA ASP A 52 -7.32 7.02 -8.23
C ASP A 52 -6.36 8.02 -7.55
N ASP A 53 -5.74 7.57 -6.46
CA ASP A 53 -4.87 8.35 -5.59
C ASP A 53 -3.68 7.54 -5.08
N VAL A 54 -2.65 8.27 -4.64
CA VAL A 54 -1.44 7.73 -4.05
C VAL A 54 -1.29 8.29 -2.65
N ASP A 55 -1.33 7.41 -1.66
CA ASP A 55 -1.11 7.76 -0.25
C ASP A 55 0.35 7.48 0.13
N ILE A 56 1.02 8.49 0.69
CA ILE A 56 2.40 8.35 1.17
C ILE A 56 2.52 8.68 2.66
N LEU A 57 3.26 7.84 3.38
CA LEU A 57 3.72 8.11 4.73
C LEU A 57 5.15 8.65 4.64
N VAL A 58 5.41 9.80 5.26
CA VAL A 58 6.73 10.46 5.22
C VAL A 58 7.31 10.70 6.61
N ASP A 59 8.63 10.59 6.72
CA ASP A 59 9.40 10.89 7.93
C ASP A 59 9.89 12.35 7.94
N ALA A 60 8.97 13.27 7.63
CA ALA A 60 9.22 14.71 7.53
C ALA A 60 7.92 15.49 7.80
N ASP A 61 7.99 16.82 7.80
CA ASP A 61 6.78 17.64 7.82
C ASP A 61 6.04 17.52 6.47
N PRO A 62 4.74 17.16 6.44
CA PRO A 62 3.97 17.10 5.20
C PRO A 62 3.95 18.42 4.41
N ALA A 63 4.07 19.58 5.09
CA ALA A 63 4.15 20.86 4.40
C ALA A 63 5.47 21.00 3.63
N ASP A 64 6.59 20.60 4.23
CA ASP A 64 7.90 20.63 3.57
C ASP A 64 7.95 19.63 2.41
N VAL A 65 7.40 18.43 2.60
CA VAL A 65 7.28 17.43 1.53
C VAL A 65 6.42 17.95 0.39
N ARG A 66 5.28 18.58 0.69
CA ARG A 66 4.42 19.20 -0.33
C ARG A 66 5.20 20.24 -1.11
N ASN A 67 5.91 21.14 -0.44
CA ASN A 67 6.71 22.17 -1.10
C ASN A 67 7.82 21.57 -1.98
N LEU A 68 8.44 20.48 -1.53
CA LEU A 68 9.44 19.75 -2.32
C LEU A 68 8.82 19.10 -3.57
N LEU A 69 7.65 18.47 -3.43
CA LEU A 69 6.96 17.86 -4.57
C LEU A 69 6.49 18.92 -5.58
N LEU A 70 6.05 20.10 -5.14
CA LEU A 70 5.66 21.21 -6.01
C LEU A 70 6.83 21.78 -6.84
N GLN A 71 8.08 21.45 -6.53
CA GLN A 71 9.24 21.80 -7.38
C GLN A 71 9.43 20.84 -8.56
N VAL A 72 8.71 19.72 -8.58
CA VAL A 72 8.82 18.71 -9.64
C VAL A 72 7.74 18.97 -10.70
N PRO A 73 8.11 19.03 -12.00
CA PRO A 73 7.15 19.22 -13.07
C PRO A 73 6.00 18.20 -13.02
N GLY A 74 4.78 18.68 -13.24
CA GLY A 74 3.56 17.88 -13.17
C GLY A 74 2.87 17.90 -11.79
N PHE A 75 3.59 18.20 -10.71
CA PHE A 75 2.96 18.43 -9.41
C PHE A 75 2.41 19.85 -9.31
N GLN A 76 1.19 19.94 -8.79
CA GLN A 76 0.50 21.21 -8.58
C GLN A 76 -0.56 21.09 -7.50
N LEU A 77 -1.10 22.23 -7.07
CA LEU A 77 -2.28 22.27 -6.19
C LEU A 77 -3.53 22.39 -7.06
N SER A 78 -4.54 21.57 -6.77
CA SER A 78 -5.86 21.72 -7.36
C SER A 78 -6.59 22.95 -6.79
N GLN A 79 -7.73 23.31 -7.38
CA GLN A 79 -8.58 24.40 -6.87
C GLN A 79 -9.01 24.19 -5.41
N SER A 80 -9.13 22.93 -4.99
CA SER A 80 -9.46 22.54 -3.61
C SER A 80 -8.23 22.40 -2.70
N ASN A 81 -7.07 22.92 -3.12
CA ASN A 81 -5.80 22.86 -2.37
C ASN A 81 -5.29 21.43 -2.08
N ASN A 82 -5.66 20.47 -2.93
CA ASN A 82 -5.11 19.11 -2.88
C ASN A 82 -3.84 19.05 -3.73
N LEU A 83 -2.82 18.34 -3.24
CA LEU A 83 -1.66 18.04 -4.07
C LEU A 83 -2.06 17.01 -5.13
N VAL A 84 -1.78 17.31 -6.39
CA VAL A 84 -2.06 16.43 -7.52
C VAL A 84 -0.85 16.33 -8.44
N PHE A 85 -0.73 15.21 -9.14
CA PHE A 85 0.21 15.02 -10.23
C PHE A 85 -0.57 14.89 -11.53
N THR A 86 -0.30 15.77 -12.49
CA THR A 86 -0.94 15.79 -13.81
C THR A 86 0.08 15.49 -14.89
N ARG A 87 -0.25 14.51 -15.73
CA ARG A 87 0.50 14.16 -16.95
C ARG A 87 -0.48 13.56 -17.95
N ASP A 88 -0.31 13.86 -19.24
CA ASP A 88 -0.98 13.39 -20.48
C ASP A 88 -2.25 12.51 -20.39
N GLN A 89 -2.27 11.55 -19.49
CA GLN A 89 -3.27 10.52 -19.32
C GLN A 89 -4.19 10.71 -18.09
N GLY A 90 -3.96 11.72 -17.24
CA GLY A 90 -4.86 12.01 -16.12
C GLY A 90 -4.27 12.90 -15.02
N THR A 91 -5.04 13.02 -13.94
CA THR A 91 -4.62 13.71 -12.72
C THR A 91 -4.79 12.76 -11.54
N ILE A 92 -3.71 12.50 -10.81
CA ILE A 92 -3.68 11.62 -9.63
C ILE A 92 -3.58 12.48 -8.38
N ARG A 93 -4.46 12.24 -7.42
CA ARG A 93 -4.40 12.91 -6.11
C ARG A 93 -3.29 12.28 -5.27
N VAL A 94 -2.52 13.11 -4.58
CA VAL A 94 -1.45 12.66 -3.69
C VAL A 94 -1.75 13.09 -2.26
N GLU A 95 -1.88 12.12 -1.37
CA GLU A 95 -2.11 12.35 0.05
C GLU A 95 -0.83 12.12 0.85
N ILE A 96 -0.44 13.13 1.64
CA ILE A 96 0.79 13.10 2.44
C ILE A 96 0.42 12.96 3.90
N LEU A 97 0.75 11.81 4.48
CA LEU A 97 0.57 11.52 5.89
C LEU A 97 1.89 11.59 6.62
N ARG A 98 1.83 12.20 7.80
CA ARG A 98 2.99 12.28 8.71
C ARG A 98 3.19 10.93 9.40
N GLY A 99 4.41 10.39 9.28
CA GLY A 99 4.90 9.24 10.04
C GLY A 99 6.15 9.58 10.85
N GLY A 100 6.80 8.54 11.40
CA GLY A 100 8.07 8.66 12.14
C GLY A 100 7.98 8.27 13.61
N ARG A 101 9.11 7.82 14.17
CA ARG A 101 9.21 7.15 15.49
C ARG A 101 8.78 8.01 16.69
N ASN A 102 8.75 9.33 16.52
CA ASN A 102 8.54 10.29 17.61
C ASN A 102 7.34 11.22 17.37
N ARG A 103 6.45 10.90 16.44
CA ARG A 103 5.28 11.75 16.15
C ARG A 103 4.00 10.92 16.15
N PRO A 104 2.90 11.45 16.72
CA PRO A 104 1.61 10.79 16.63
C PRO A 104 1.23 10.67 15.15
N SER A 105 1.13 9.43 14.65
CA SER A 105 0.58 9.17 13.32
C SER A 105 -0.93 9.40 13.37
N ARG A 106 -1.51 9.86 12.26
CA ARG A 106 -2.98 9.88 12.08
C ARG A 106 -3.55 8.48 11.79
N LEU A 107 -2.71 7.45 11.84
CA LEU A 107 -3.12 6.09 11.59
C LEU A 107 -3.74 5.51 12.87
N PRO A 108 -4.87 4.81 12.77
CA PRO A 108 -5.45 4.12 13.91
C PRO A 108 -4.46 3.09 14.46
N ASP A 109 -4.56 2.81 15.75
CA ASP A 109 -3.87 1.66 16.34
C ASP A 109 -4.28 0.40 15.56
N ALA A 110 -3.32 -0.31 15.00
CA ALA A 110 -3.57 -1.51 14.21
C ALA A 110 -4.38 -2.56 14.99
N SER A 111 -4.25 -2.59 16.32
CA SER A 111 -5.00 -3.47 17.20
C SER A 111 -6.49 -3.12 17.31
N SER A 112 -6.88 -1.91 16.91
CA SER A 112 -8.26 -1.43 16.89
C SER A 112 -8.96 -1.62 15.54
N VAL A 113 -8.24 -2.07 14.50
CA VAL A 113 -8.79 -2.21 13.14
C VAL A 113 -9.44 -3.59 12.96
N PRO A 114 -10.70 -3.68 12.49
CA PRO A 114 -11.34 -4.95 12.18
C PRO A 114 -10.58 -5.71 11.09
N LEU A 115 -10.32 -7.00 11.33
CA LEU A 115 -9.72 -7.88 10.33
C LEU A 115 -10.79 -8.41 9.37
N TYR A 116 -10.68 -8.03 8.10
CA TYR A 116 -11.49 -8.61 7.02
C TYR A 116 -10.68 -9.68 6.30
N HIS A 117 -11.14 -10.93 6.38
CA HIS A 117 -10.59 -12.03 5.59
C HIS A 117 -11.26 -12.05 4.22
N VAL A 118 -10.47 -11.78 3.19
CA VAL A 118 -10.88 -11.95 1.78
C VAL A 118 -10.13 -13.16 1.25
N SER A 119 -10.89 -14.18 0.81
CA SER A 119 -10.34 -15.37 0.17
C SER A 119 -10.11 -15.12 -1.32
N ALA A 120 -9.23 -15.90 -1.96
CA ALA A 120 -9.03 -15.80 -3.41
C ALA A 120 -10.32 -16.06 -4.20
N SER A 121 -11.21 -16.91 -3.68
CA SER A 121 -12.55 -17.16 -4.23
C SER A 121 -13.48 -15.95 -4.20
N ASP A 122 -13.23 -14.96 -3.34
CA ASP A 122 -14.02 -13.73 -3.27
C ASP A 122 -13.60 -12.69 -4.34
N LEU A 123 -12.54 -12.98 -5.11
CA LEU A 123 -11.96 -12.09 -6.13
C LEU A 123 -11.76 -12.82 -7.49
N PRO A 124 -12.83 -13.28 -8.16
CA PRO A 124 -12.70 -13.95 -9.44
C PRO A 124 -12.09 -13.01 -10.50
N GLY A 125 -10.98 -13.43 -11.11
CA GLY A 125 -10.35 -12.73 -12.24
C GLY A 125 -8.92 -12.19 -12.03
N ARG A 126 -8.29 -12.30 -10.85
CA ARG A 126 -6.87 -11.88 -10.68
C ARG A 126 -5.89 -12.93 -10.18
N VAL A 127 -6.35 -13.94 -9.45
CA VAL A 127 -5.55 -15.13 -9.17
C VAL A 127 -5.98 -16.15 -10.20
N GLY A 128 -5.18 -16.38 -11.23
CA GLY A 128 -5.37 -17.58 -12.04
C GLY A 128 -5.37 -18.78 -11.10
N ASP A 129 -6.24 -19.75 -11.33
CA ASP A 129 -6.29 -21.02 -10.59
C ASP A 129 -4.95 -21.76 -10.75
N VAL A 130 -3.92 -21.33 -10.03
CA VAL A 130 -2.66 -22.05 -9.89
C VAL A 130 -2.54 -22.46 -8.43
N PRO A 131 -2.55 -23.77 -8.14
CA PRO A 131 -2.35 -24.28 -6.79
C PRO A 131 -0.86 -24.11 -6.43
N ASN A 132 -0.46 -22.90 -6.04
CA ASN A 132 0.87 -22.67 -5.48
C ASN A 132 0.84 -23.03 -4.00
N TYR A 133 1.05 -24.33 -3.74
CA TYR A 133 1.75 -24.75 -2.53
C TYR A 133 3.11 -24.05 -2.51
N SER A 134 3.21 -22.93 -1.78
CA SER A 134 4.49 -22.36 -1.41
C SER A 134 5.09 -23.22 -0.29
N PRO A 135 6.30 -23.80 -0.44
CA PRO A 135 6.92 -24.61 0.60
C PRO A 135 7.39 -23.77 1.82
N TYR A 136 7.16 -22.46 1.82
CA TYR A 136 7.58 -21.56 2.92
C TYR A 136 6.50 -21.24 3.95
N CYS A 137 5.26 -21.71 3.76
CA CYS A 137 4.24 -21.69 4.81
C CYS A 137 4.04 -23.10 5.37
N ALA A 138 5.01 -23.57 6.15
CA ALA A 138 4.68 -24.59 7.14
C ALA A 138 3.74 -23.95 8.17
N PRO A 139 2.59 -24.55 8.49
CA PRO A 139 1.78 -24.08 9.60
C PRO A 139 2.65 -24.17 10.86
N LEU A 140 2.70 -23.08 11.63
CA LEU A 140 3.17 -23.12 13.01
C LEU A 140 2.34 -24.18 13.72
N ARG A 141 2.89 -25.39 13.83
CA ARG A 141 2.33 -26.45 14.67
C ARG A 141 2.31 -25.89 16.07
N SER A 142 1.10 -25.66 16.59
CA SER A 142 0.89 -25.44 18.01
C SER A 142 1.52 -26.61 18.77
N ARG A 143 2.54 -26.30 19.57
CA ARG A 143 3.06 -27.22 20.57
C ARG A 143 2.96 -26.54 21.93
N ALA A 144 2.13 -27.19 22.75
CA ALA A 144 2.13 -27.21 24.21
C ALA A 144 1.56 -25.98 24.94
N TYR A 145 0.25 -26.00 25.15
CA TYR A 145 -0.28 -25.99 26.52
C TYR A 145 -1.03 -27.31 26.73
N LYS A 146 -0.43 -28.24 27.45
CA LYS A 146 -1.16 -29.32 28.12
C LYS A 146 -1.10 -28.97 29.59
N ASP A 147 -2.23 -28.52 30.09
CA ASP A 147 -2.46 -28.33 31.50
C ASP A 147 -2.30 -29.65 32.24
N GLN A 148 -1.68 -29.50 33.39
CA GLN A 148 -1.35 -30.52 34.36
C GLN A 148 -2.60 -30.79 35.20
N GLU A 149 -3.42 -31.76 34.80
CA GLU A 149 -4.43 -32.33 35.71
C GLU A 149 -3.70 -33.20 36.76
N MET A 150 -3.37 -32.58 37.89
CA MET A 150 -3.04 -33.28 39.13
C MET A 150 -4.32 -33.87 39.71
N GLY A 151 -4.60 -35.12 39.35
CA GLY A 151 -5.57 -35.95 40.04
C GLY A 151 -5.09 -36.25 41.47
N VAL A 152 -5.83 -35.73 42.44
CA VAL A 152 -5.77 -36.14 43.85
C VAL A 152 -6.50 -37.48 43.95
N TYR A 153 -5.80 -38.53 44.36
CA TYR A 153 -6.41 -39.72 44.94
C TYR A 153 -5.79 -39.94 46.33
N CYS A 154 -6.67 -40.31 47.26
CA CYS A 154 -6.50 -40.46 48.70
C CYS A 154 -5.30 -41.32 49.13
#